data_AF-A0A7V1LSV4-F1
#
_entry.id   AF-A0A7V1LSV4-F1
#
_cell.length_a   1.000
_cell.length_b   1.000
_cell.length_c   1.000
_cell.angle_alpha   90.00
_cell.angle_beta   90.00
_cell.angle_gamma   90.00
#
_symmetry.space_group_name_H-M   'P 1'
#
loop_
_entity.id
_entity.type
_entity.pdbx_description
1 polymer ?
#
loop_
_entity_poly.entity_id
_entity_poly.type
_entity_poly.pdbx_seq_one_letter_code
_entity_poly.pdbx_strand_id
1 'polypeptide(L)'
;MMPYEEFEKRSEEIRAENKVLLEGFEKWLLATGLKEKTIKKHVQNVDFYINDYLLYDDCTHAKDGVPLLNGFFNWFFPRKAMWSSKASTKETVASLKKFYKCLAEAGIVGAADYQFLLSEIKHEMPEWLENYSDECRW
;
A
#
# COMPACT_ATOMS: atom_id res chain seq x y z
N MET A 1 19.14 16.58 -5.03
CA MET A 1 18.62 15.36 -5.66
C MET A 1 19.66 14.29 -5.46
N MET A 2 19.28 13.15 -4.89
CA MET A 2 20.18 12.01 -4.68
C MET A 2 20.67 11.47 -6.03
N PRO A 3 21.95 11.06 -6.17
CA PRO A 3 22.41 10.36 -7.36
C PRO A 3 21.60 9.07 -7.61
N TYR A 4 21.32 8.75 -8.87
CA TYR A 4 20.49 7.59 -9.23
C TYR A 4 21.03 6.27 -8.66
N GLU A 5 22.35 6.06 -8.69
CA GLU A 5 22.98 4.85 -8.13
C GLU A 5 22.75 4.70 -6.62
N GLU A 6 22.75 5.82 -5.88
CA GLU A 6 22.48 5.80 -4.43
C GLU A 6 21.00 5.53 -4.17
N PHE A 7 20.10 6.09 -4.98
CA PHE A 7 18.67 5.84 -4.91
C PHE A 7 18.32 4.37 -5.18
N GLU A 8 18.89 3.77 -6.23
CA GLU A 8 18.64 2.36 -6.53
C GLU A 8 19.17 1.46 -5.42
N LYS A 9 20.39 1.72 -4.92
CA LYS A 9 20.95 0.93 -3.82
C LYS A 9 20.05 0.97 -2.58
N ARG A 10 19.59 2.16 -2.16
CA ARG A 10 18.67 2.29 -1.03
C ARG A 10 17.34 1.61 -1.29
N SER A 11 16.82 1.70 -2.51
CA SER A 11 15.58 1.02 -2.90
C SER A 11 15.71 -0.50 -2.83
N GLU A 12 16.85 -1.07 -3.22
CA GLU A 12 17.14 -2.50 -3.07
C GLU A 12 17.22 -2.94 -1.60
N GLU A 13 17.85 -2.14 -0.74
CA GLU A 13 17.89 -2.39 0.70
C GLU A 13 16.47 -2.41 1.29
N ILE A 14 15.62 -1.44 0.93
CA ILE A 14 14.22 -1.40 1.38
C ILE A 14 13.40 -2.56 0.79
N ARG A 15 13.61 -2.96 -0.46
CA ARG A 15 12.95 -4.15 -1.04
C ARG A 15 13.27 -5.43 -0.27
N ALA A 16 14.50 -5.55 0.24
CA ALA A 16 14.89 -6.68 1.08
C ALA A 16 14.15 -6.67 2.43
N GLU A 17 13.98 -5.50 3.06
CA GLU A 17 13.16 -5.33 4.27
C GLU A 17 11.68 -5.66 3.98
N ASN A 18 11.14 -5.10 2.90
CA ASN A 18 9.75 -5.29 2.48
C ASN A 18 9.42 -6.76 2.22
N LYS A 19 10.37 -7.55 1.69
CA LYS A 19 10.20 -9.00 1.54
C LYS A 19 9.90 -9.69 2.88
N VAL A 20 10.62 -9.33 3.94
CA VAL A 20 10.38 -9.88 5.28
C VAL A 20 9.00 -9.47 5.81
N LEU A 21 8.59 -8.22 5.56
CA LEU A 21 7.27 -7.72 5.94
C LEU A 21 6.14 -8.47 5.19
N LEU A 22 6.31 -8.72 3.90
CA LEU A 22 5.33 -9.44 3.08
C LEU A 22 5.19 -10.91 3.51
N GLU A 23 6.30 -11.59 3.82
CA GLU A 23 6.27 -12.96 4.35
C GLU A 23 5.60 -13.03 5.73
N GLY A 24 5.86 -12.05 6.60
CA GLY A 24 5.17 -11.91 7.88
C GLY A 24 3.68 -11.66 7.72
N PHE A 25 3.31 -10.77 6.80
CA PHE A 25 1.92 -10.46 6.48
C PHE A 25 1.18 -11.66 5.88
N GLU A 26 1.80 -12.43 5.01
CA GLU A 26 1.23 -13.66 4.46
C GLU A 26 0.92 -14.69 5.57
N LYS A 27 1.87 -14.92 6.48
CA LYS A 27 1.67 -15.80 7.64
C LYS A 27 0.55 -15.29 8.56
N TRP A 28 0.49 -13.98 8.78
CA TRP A 28 -0.58 -13.36 9.56
C TRP A 28 -1.95 -13.59 8.90
N LEU A 29 -2.07 -13.40 7.59
CA LEU A 29 -3.31 -13.66 6.86
C LEU A 29 -3.70 -15.14 6.87
N LEU A 30 -2.75 -16.07 6.75
CA LEU A 30 -3.00 -17.51 6.88
C LEU A 30 -3.61 -17.84 8.24
N ALA A 31 -3.11 -17.24 9.32
CA ALA A 31 -3.65 -17.42 10.66
C ALA A 31 -5.09 -16.89 10.83
N THR A 32 -5.54 -15.95 9.99
CA THR A 32 -6.93 -15.47 9.98
C THR A 32 -7.91 -16.41 9.27
N GLY A 33 -7.42 -17.51 8.66
CA GLY A 33 -8.26 -18.50 7.97
C GLY A 33 -8.71 -18.08 6.57
N LEU A 34 -8.04 -17.08 5.96
CA LEU A 34 -8.33 -16.68 4.58
C LEU A 34 -7.87 -17.74 3.58
N LYS A 35 -8.56 -17.80 2.44
CA LYS A 35 -8.19 -18.69 1.32
C LYS A 35 -6.91 -18.18 0.65
N GLU A 36 -6.05 -19.10 0.23
CA GLU A 36 -4.76 -18.81 -0.43
C GLU A 36 -4.87 -17.79 -1.58
N LYS A 37 -5.87 -17.95 -2.47
CA LYS A 37 -6.10 -17.00 -3.57
C LYS A 37 -6.32 -15.56 -3.08
N THR A 38 -7.06 -15.40 -1.99
CA THR A 38 -7.33 -14.08 -1.38
C THR A 38 -6.08 -13.53 -0.69
N ILE A 39 -5.31 -14.39 -0.04
CA ILE A 39 -4.03 -14.03 0.59
C ILE A 39 -3.06 -13.50 -0.45
N LYS A 40 -2.85 -14.26 -1.53
CA LYS A 40 -2.00 -13.85 -2.65
C LYS A 40 -2.40 -12.49 -3.21
N LYS A 41 -3.71 -12.25 -3.35
CA LYS A 41 -4.21 -10.96 -3.84
C LYS A 41 -3.94 -9.81 -2.87
N HIS A 42 -4.10 -10.03 -1.56
CA HIS A 42 -3.73 -9.03 -0.55
C HIS A 42 -2.22 -8.74 -0.54
N VAL A 43 -1.39 -9.78 -0.60
CA VAL A 43 0.08 -9.63 -0.65
C VAL A 43 0.49 -8.85 -1.90
N GLN A 44 -0.04 -9.19 -3.08
CA GLN A 44 0.25 -8.47 -4.34
C GLN A 44 -0.15 -6.99 -4.30
N ASN A 45 -1.31 -6.68 -3.72
CA ASN A 45 -1.77 -5.30 -3.62
C ASN A 45 -0.89 -4.48 -2.65
N VAL A 46 -0.36 -5.10 -1.59
CA VAL A 46 0.57 -4.46 -0.64
C VAL A 46 1.95 -4.31 -1.25
N ASP A 47 2.46 -5.36 -1.90
CA ASP A 47 3.72 -5.38 -2.64
C ASP A 47 3.80 -4.21 -3.63
N PHE A 48 2.75 -4.04 -4.45
CA PHE A 48 2.66 -2.93 -5.39
C PHE A 48 2.76 -1.55 -4.72
N TYR A 49 2.18 -1.40 -3.54
CA TYR A 49 2.24 -0.13 -2.83
C TYR A 49 3.64 0.11 -2.23
N ILE A 50 4.20 -0.86 -1.51
CA ILE A 50 5.45 -0.66 -0.77
C ILE A 50 6.71 -0.76 -1.64
N ASN A 51 6.67 -1.48 -2.75
CA ASN A 51 7.82 -1.70 -3.64
C ASN A 51 7.76 -0.90 -4.94
N ASP A 52 6.56 -0.64 -5.50
CA ASP A 52 6.45 0.16 -6.72
C ASP A 52 6.16 1.63 -6.39
N TYR A 53 5.23 1.94 -5.49
CA TYR A 53 4.85 3.33 -5.22
C TYR A 53 5.78 4.05 -4.23
N LEU A 54 6.01 3.47 -3.04
CA LEU A 54 6.86 4.10 -2.02
C LEU A 54 8.32 4.26 -2.45
N LEU A 55 8.73 3.47 -3.45
CA LEU A 55 10.07 3.49 -4.06
C LEU A 55 10.09 4.13 -5.46
N TYR A 56 9.01 4.83 -5.86
CA TYR A 56 8.90 5.40 -7.20
C TYR A 56 9.76 6.66 -7.37
N ASP A 57 9.58 7.64 -6.49
CA ASP A 57 10.26 8.94 -6.52
C ASP A 57 11.06 9.21 -5.23
N ASP A 58 10.96 8.35 -4.21
CA ASP A 58 11.66 8.45 -2.93
C ASP A 58 11.99 7.04 -2.40
N CYS A 59 12.77 6.91 -1.32
CA CYS A 59 13.08 5.65 -0.65
C CYS A 59 12.28 5.52 0.65
N THR A 60 10.94 5.54 0.57
CA THR A 60 10.09 5.52 1.76
C THR A 60 9.93 4.10 2.30
N HIS A 61 10.24 3.89 3.59
CA HIS A 61 10.00 2.60 4.24
C HIS A 61 8.50 2.35 4.45
N ALA A 62 8.07 1.09 4.37
CA ALA A 62 6.67 0.71 4.48
C ALA A 62 5.98 1.19 5.77
N LYS A 63 6.71 1.29 6.89
CA LYS A 63 6.19 1.79 8.17
C LYS A 63 5.75 3.27 8.11
N ASP A 64 6.36 4.05 7.23
CA ASP A 64 6.17 5.49 7.09
C ASP A 64 5.19 5.82 5.94
N GLY A 65 4.59 4.81 5.31
CA GLY A 65 3.79 5.00 4.10
C GLY A 65 2.40 5.60 4.32
N VAL A 66 1.78 5.45 5.51
CA VAL A 66 0.37 5.85 5.75
C VAL A 66 0.03 7.26 5.21
N PRO A 67 0.83 8.31 5.45
CA PRO A 67 0.54 9.66 4.94
C PRO A 67 0.55 9.79 3.40
N LEU A 68 1.13 8.82 2.68
CA LEU A 68 1.25 8.83 1.22
C LEU A 68 0.10 8.10 0.51
N LEU A 69 -0.86 7.56 1.25
CA LEU A 69 -2.01 6.87 0.66
C LEU A 69 -2.84 7.77 -0.24
N ASN A 70 -2.96 9.05 0.10
CA ASN A 70 -3.74 9.96 -0.72
C ASN A 70 -3.10 10.15 -2.11
N GLY A 71 -1.78 10.38 -2.16
CA GLY A 71 -1.03 10.46 -3.42
C GLY A 71 -1.08 9.15 -4.21
N PHE A 72 -1.04 8.00 -3.52
CA PHE A 72 -1.19 6.70 -4.16
C PHE A 72 -2.54 6.55 -4.85
N PHE A 73 -3.66 6.80 -4.15
CA PHE A 73 -4.99 6.54 -4.69
C PHE A 73 -5.52 7.62 -5.62
N ASN A 74 -5.11 8.88 -5.46
CA ASN A 74 -5.53 9.98 -6.33
C ASN A 74 -4.68 10.17 -7.58
N TRP A 75 -3.41 9.77 -7.53
CA TRP A 75 -2.51 10.01 -8.66
C TRP A 75 -1.89 8.74 -9.21
N PHE A 76 -1.19 7.96 -8.38
CA PHE A 76 -0.39 6.85 -8.89
C PHE A 76 -1.25 5.68 -9.38
N PHE A 77 -2.09 5.12 -8.51
CA PHE A 77 -2.91 3.96 -8.79
C PHE A 77 -3.82 4.13 -10.03
N PRO A 78 -4.63 5.20 -10.17
CA PRO A 78 -5.49 5.39 -11.35
C PRO A 78 -4.70 5.59 -12.66
N ARG A 79 -3.45 6.06 -12.59
CA ARG A 79 -2.65 6.40 -13.79
C ARG A 79 -1.62 5.36 -14.17
N LYS A 80 -1.14 4.55 -13.21
CA LYS A 80 -0.01 3.63 -13.38
C LYS A 80 -0.42 2.16 -13.26
N ALA A 81 -1.49 1.84 -12.54
CA ALA A 81 -1.99 0.48 -12.46
C ALA A 81 -3.00 0.21 -13.59
N MET A 82 -2.64 -0.63 -14.56
CA MET A 82 -3.50 -0.99 -15.69
C MET A 82 -4.81 -1.70 -15.28
N TRP A 83 -4.85 -2.26 -14.07
CA TRP A 83 -6.03 -2.90 -13.47
C TRP A 83 -6.81 -1.96 -12.54
N SER A 84 -6.47 -0.68 -12.51
CA SER A 84 -7.12 0.31 -11.65
C SER A 84 -8.61 0.47 -12.01
N SER A 85 -9.44 0.50 -10.97
CA SER A 85 -10.89 0.59 -11.06
C SER A 85 -11.46 0.87 -9.67
N LYS A 86 -12.72 1.28 -9.57
CA LYS A 86 -13.41 1.40 -8.28
C LYS A 86 -13.35 0.12 -7.44
N ALA A 87 -13.43 -1.05 -8.08
CA ALA A 87 -13.39 -2.34 -7.39
C ALA A 87 -11.98 -2.67 -6.88
N SER A 88 -10.97 -2.53 -7.72
CA SER A 88 -9.58 -2.79 -7.32
C SER A 88 -9.05 -1.76 -6.32
N THR A 89 -9.49 -0.50 -6.36
CA THR A 89 -9.20 0.50 -5.32
C THR A 89 -9.68 0.03 -3.95
N LYS A 90 -10.96 -0.37 -3.84
CA LYS A 90 -11.52 -0.88 -2.57
C LYS A 90 -10.78 -2.12 -2.07
N GLU A 91 -10.41 -3.01 -2.98
CA GLU A 91 -9.64 -4.22 -2.66
C GLU A 91 -8.22 -3.88 -2.16
N THR A 92 -7.53 -2.96 -2.82
CA THR A 92 -6.20 -2.48 -2.41
C THR A 92 -6.27 -1.79 -1.05
N VAL A 93 -7.25 -0.92 -0.81
CA VAL A 93 -7.49 -0.31 0.52
C VAL A 93 -7.72 -1.39 1.58
N ALA A 94 -8.53 -2.40 1.29
CA ALA A 94 -8.77 -3.51 2.22
C ALA A 94 -7.52 -4.37 2.47
N SER A 95 -6.56 -4.37 1.55
CA SER A 95 -5.26 -5.04 1.68
C SER A 95 -4.33 -4.23 2.58
N LEU A 96 -4.19 -2.93 2.30
CA LEU A 96 -3.36 -1.99 3.08
C LEU A 96 -3.85 -1.85 4.52
N LYS A 97 -5.17 -1.80 4.74
CA LYS A 97 -5.74 -1.80 6.09
C LYS A 97 -5.33 -3.05 6.90
N LYS A 98 -5.31 -4.23 6.28
CA LYS A 98 -4.87 -5.46 6.96
C LYS A 98 -3.35 -5.46 7.19
N PHE A 99 -2.59 -4.98 6.22
CA PHE A 99 -1.14 -4.89 6.33
C PHE A 99 -0.71 -3.99 7.48
N TYR A 100 -1.18 -2.76 7.52
CA TYR A 100 -0.86 -1.84 8.62
C TYR A 100 -1.42 -2.29 9.97
N LYS A 101 -2.55 -3.02 9.99
CA LYS A 101 -3.02 -3.69 11.21
C LYS A 101 -1.99 -4.73 11.69
N CYS A 102 -1.50 -5.59 10.80
CA CYS A 102 -0.45 -6.57 11.10
C CYS A 102 0.82 -5.88 11.62
N LEU A 103 1.25 -4.77 10.99
CA LEU A 103 2.42 -4.02 11.45
C LEU A 103 2.21 -3.39 12.84
N ALA A 104 1.01 -2.88 13.12
CA ALA A 104 0.67 -2.34 14.42
C ALA A 104 0.64 -3.41 15.52
N GLU A 105 0.08 -4.59 15.23
CA GLU A 105 0.10 -5.74 16.15
C GLU A 105 1.53 -6.26 16.40
N ALA A 106 2.41 -6.15 15.41
CA ALA A 106 3.83 -6.48 15.54
C ALA A 106 4.68 -5.36 16.21
N GLY A 107 4.07 -4.20 16.53
CA GLY A 107 4.77 -3.06 17.12
C GLY A 107 5.69 -2.29 16.17
N ILE A 108 5.60 -2.55 14.85
CA ILE A 108 6.40 -1.89 13.81
C ILE A 108 5.84 -0.49 13.50
N VAL A 109 4.51 -0.36 13.55
CA VAL A 109 3.77 0.89 13.34
C VAL A 109 3.04 1.26 14.62
N GLY A 110 2.97 2.55 14.95
CA GLY A 110 2.27 3.01 16.14
C GLY A 110 0.77 2.78 16.06
N ALA A 111 0.11 2.55 17.19
CA ALA A 111 -1.35 2.44 17.24
C ALA A 111 -2.02 3.73 16.73
N ALA A 112 -1.43 4.90 16.99
CA ALA A 112 -1.90 6.19 16.49
C ALA A 112 -1.85 6.28 14.95
N ASP A 113 -0.77 5.79 14.33
CA ASP A 113 -0.62 5.77 12.86
C ASP A 113 -1.66 4.85 12.21
N TYR A 114 -1.95 3.71 12.84
CA TYR A 114 -3.03 2.84 12.38
C TYR A 114 -4.42 3.49 12.54
N GLN A 115 -4.67 4.26 13.60
CA GLN A 115 -5.91 5.02 13.72
C GLN A 115 -6.00 6.14 12.68
N PHE A 116 -4.89 6.82 12.40
CA PHE A 116 -4.80 7.82 11.34
C PHE A 116 -5.14 7.20 9.98
N LEU A 117 -4.56 6.04 9.64
CA LEU A 117 -4.92 5.28 8.46
C LEU A 117 -6.44 5.04 8.33
N LEU A 118 -7.09 4.60 9.41
CA LEU A 118 -8.53 4.34 9.40
C LEU A 118 -9.34 5.61 9.17
N SER A 119 -8.89 6.74 9.71
CA SER A 119 -9.46 8.06 9.49
C SER A 119 -9.33 8.47 8.03
N GLU A 120 -8.11 8.44 7.47
CA GLU A 120 -7.85 8.77 6.06
C GLU A 120 -8.73 7.95 5.12
N ILE A 121 -8.77 6.62 5.30
CA ILE A 121 -9.63 5.75 4.49
C ILE A 121 -11.10 6.17 4.58
N LYS A 122 -11.58 6.57 5.75
CA LYS A 122 -12.99 6.96 5.93
C LYS A 122 -13.32 8.26 5.20
N HIS A 123 -12.42 9.24 5.25
CA HIS A 123 -12.64 10.57 4.70
C HIS A 123 -12.37 10.64 3.20
N GLU A 124 -11.33 9.98 2.72
CA GLU A 124 -10.81 10.14 1.35
C GLU A 124 -11.38 9.11 0.35
N MET A 125 -11.97 8.01 0.82
CA MET A 125 -12.51 6.95 -0.05
C MET A 125 -13.47 7.47 -1.15
N PRO A 126 -14.41 8.41 -0.90
CA PRO A 126 -15.25 8.93 -1.96
C PRO A 126 -14.44 9.57 -3.10
N GLU A 127 -13.44 10.40 -2.76
CA GLU A 127 -12.57 11.07 -3.71
C GLU A 127 -11.69 10.07 -4.49
N TRP A 128 -11.10 9.10 -3.79
CA TRP A 128 -10.31 8.05 -4.44
C TRP A 128 -11.08 7.30 -5.54
N LEU A 129 -12.38 7.11 -5.34
CA LEU A 129 -13.26 6.43 -6.30
C LEU A 129 -13.74 7.35 -7.44
N GLU A 130 -13.70 8.67 -7.24
CA GLU A 130 -14.10 9.67 -8.24
C GLU A 130 -13.14 9.72 -9.42
N ASN A 131 -11.87 9.36 -9.23
CA ASN A 131 -10.88 9.20 -10.31
C ASN A 131 -11.29 8.25 -11.44
N TYR A 132 -12.33 7.44 -11.23
CA TYR A 132 -12.88 6.47 -12.18
C TYR A 132 -14.32 6.79 -12.60
N SER A 133 -14.82 8.00 -12.31
CA SER A 133 -16.11 8.45 -12.84
C SER A 133 -15.97 8.77 -14.33
N ASP A 134 -17.06 8.59 -15.09
CA ASP A 134 -17.06 8.91 -16.53
C ASP A 134 -16.93 10.42 -16.79
N GLU A 135 -17.08 11.26 -15.75
CA GLU A 135 -16.94 12.72 -15.80
C GLU A 135 -15.47 13.19 -15.85
N CYS A 136 -14.50 12.31 -15.57
CA CYS A 136 -13.07 12.60 -15.61
C CYS A 136 -12.31 11.84 -16.71
N ARG A 137 -12.95 11.58 -17.87
CA ARG A 137 -12.21 11.16 -19.08
C ARG A 137 -11.70 12.39 -19.82
N TRP A 138 -10.41 12.68 -19.66
CA TRP A 138 -9.65 13.63 -20.48
C TRP A 138 -9.32 13.02 -21.84
#